data_AF-A0A7R8X558-F1
#
_entry.id   AF-A0A7R8X558-F1
#
_cell.length_a   1.000
_cell.length_b   1.000
_cell.length_c   1.000
_cell.angle_alpha   90.00
_cell.angle_beta   90.00
_cell.angle_gamma   90.00
#
_symmetry.space_group_name_H-M   'P 1'
#
loop_
_entity.id
_entity.type
_entity.pdbx_description
1 polymer ?
#
loop_
_entity_poly.entity_id
_entity_poly.type
_entity_poly.pdbx_seq_one_letter_code
_entity_poly.pdbx_strand_id
1 'polypeptide(L)'
;MENCLLSSLKSSCVGPWLTASKKPLCRKAEEYTRFIQEYEDLIGTTNASRCNQRCPRRCQSVRFRPILETNNIGNSENMPSAWINFYFPSMEVEVLEEQWSYDILEMLGELGGSLGIMLGFSLLSIYDLLDVALSNIRSCRKKRILPNR
;
A
#
# COMPACT_ATOMS: atom_id res chain seq x y z
N MET A 1 16.49 1.17 6.70
CA MET A 1 16.96 2.58 6.78
C MET A 1 18.44 2.65 7.09
N GLU A 2 18.93 1.94 8.11
CA GLU A 2 20.36 1.92 8.51
C GLU A 2 21.33 1.65 7.36
N ASN A 3 21.07 0.64 6.52
CA ASN A 3 21.96 0.29 5.41
C ASN A 3 22.07 1.38 4.32
N CYS A 4 21.03 2.19 4.11
CA CYS A 4 21.06 3.25 3.10
C CYS A 4 21.82 4.49 3.61
N LEU A 5 21.60 4.86 4.87
CA LEU A 5 22.32 5.96 5.52
C LEU A 5 23.83 5.67 5.56
N LEU A 6 24.21 4.45 5.94
CA LEU A 6 25.61 4.01 5.95
C LEU A 6 26.28 4.05 4.57
N SER A 7 25.53 3.76 3.50
CA SER A 7 26.05 3.82 2.13
C SER A 7 26.24 5.24 1.60
N SER A 8 25.49 6.21 2.11
CA SER A 8 25.54 7.61 1.67
C SER A 8 26.60 8.42 2.42
N LEU A 9 27.07 7.90 3.55
CA LEU A 9 28.05 8.53 4.41
C LEU A 9 29.45 8.43 3.78
N LYS A 10 30.09 9.59 3.53
CA LYS A 10 31.41 9.69 2.89
C LYS A 10 32.57 9.66 3.90
N SER A 11 32.33 10.04 5.15
CA SER A 11 33.31 9.95 6.24
C SER A 11 33.87 8.53 6.42
N SER A 12 35.15 8.43 6.78
CA SER A 12 35.86 7.16 6.97
C SER A 12 35.58 6.50 8.33
N CYS A 13 35.00 7.24 9.27
CA CYS A 13 34.63 6.78 10.61
C CYS A 13 33.15 7.03 10.89
N VAL A 14 32.62 6.39 11.94
CA VAL A 14 31.21 6.51 12.36
C VAL A 14 31.06 6.78 13.84
N GLY A 15 29.88 7.29 14.22
CA GLY A 15 29.47 7.48 15.60
C GLY A 15 29.09 6.17 16.31
N PRO A 16 29.06 6.17 17.66
CA PRO A 16 28.81 4.97 18.48
C PRO A 16 27.45 4.27 18.25
N TRP A 17 26.43 5.00 17.79
CA TRP A 17 25.09 4.44 17.54
C TRP A 17 24.98 3.69 16.20
N LEU A 18 25.98 3.79 15.33
CA LEU A 18 26.01 3.11 14.03
C LEU A 18 26.78 1.78 14.11
N THR A 19 26.37 0.92 15.04
CA THR A 19 27.02 -0.36 15.35
C THR A 19 26.98 -1.38 14.21
N ALA A 20 26.03 -1.25 13.27
CA ALA A 20 25.92 -2.08 12.08
C ALA A 20 26.94 -1.72 10.97
N SER A 21 27.72 -0.65 11.14
CA SER A 21 28.70 -0.21 10.15
C SER A 21 30.00 -1.03 10.21
N LYS A 22 30.60 -1.28 9.04
CA LYS A 22 31.96 -1.86 8.94
C LYS A 22 33.07 -0.82 9.16
N LYS A 23 32.73 0.48 9.23
CA LYS A 23 33.69 1.57 9.43
C LYS A 23 34.08 1.67 10.91
N PRO A 24 35.33 2.04 11.23
CA PRO A 24 35.77 2.24 12.61
C PRO A 24 35.06 3.42 13.28
N LEU A 25 35.03 3.42 14.61
CA LEU A 25 34.54 4.55 15.39
C LEU A 25 35.48 5.75 15.27
N CYS A 26 34.92 6.97 15.18
CA CYS A 26 35.71 8.20 15.18
C CYS A 26 36.44 8.38 16.51
N ARG A 27 37.75 8.70 16.47
CA ARG A 27 38.58 8.85 17.67
C ARG A 27 38.97 10.30 17.98
N LYS A 28 39.09 11.13 16.95
CA LYS A 28 39.48 12.54 17.10
C LYS A 28 38.25 13.44 17.07
N ALA A 29 38.31 14.54 17.81
CA ALA A 29 37.24 15.53 17.85
C ALA A 29 36.93 16.10 16.45
N GLU A 30 37.95 16.42 15.66
CA GLU A 30 37.79 16.97 14.31
C GLU A 30 37.08 15.99 13.35
N GLU A 31 37.46 14.71 13.39
CA GLU A 31 36.82 13.64 12.60
C GLU A 31 35.36 13.45 13.01
N TYR A 32 35.07 13.50 14.32
CA TYR A 32 33.73 13.35 14.86
C TYR A 32 32.83 14.53 14.47
N THR A 33 33.30 15.77 14.58
CA THR A 33 32.55 16.97 14.18
C THR A 33 32.19 16.91 12.69
N ARG A 34 33.12 16.49 11.83
CA ARG A 34 32.87 16.33 10.40
C ARG A 34 31.83 15.25 10.11
N PHE A 35 31.89 14.13 10.82
CA PHE A 35 30.89 13.06 10.72
C PHE A 35 29.50 13.53 11.17
N ILE A 36 29.41 14.25 12.30
CA ILE A 36 28.13 14.77 12.82
C ILE A 36 27.48 15.73 11.83
N GLN A 37 28.23 16.70 11.30
CA GLN A 37 27.70 17.64 10.32
C GLN A 37 27.15 16.92 9.08
N GLU A 38 27.91 15.94 8.55
CA GLU A 38 27.46 15.12 7.42
C GLU A 38 26.21 14.29 7.77
N TYR A 39 26.16 13.70 8.97
CA TYR A 39 25.05 12.88 9.44
C TYR A 39 23.77 13.70 9.62
N GLU A 40 23.87 14.90 10.21
CA GLU A 40 22.76 15.84 10.36
C GLU A 40 22.25 16.32 8.99
N ASP A 41 23.14 16.64 8.06
CA ASP A 41 22.76 17.01 6.69
C ASP A 41 22.04 15.87 5.98
N LEU A 42 22.48 14.62 6.15
CA LEU A 42 21.85 13.46 5.52
C LEU A 42 20.45 13.16 6.08
N ILE A 43 20.22 13.41 7.37
CA ILE A 43 18.91 13.21 8.01
C ILE A 43 17.97 14.39 7.74
N GLY A 44 18.51 15.62 7.72
CA GLY A 44 17.73 16.84 7.59
C GLY A 44 17.38 17.25 6.14
N THR A 45 18.09 16.75 5.13
CA THR A 45 17.90 17.18 3.73
C THR A 45 17.13 16.19 2.85
N THR A 46 16.80 16.65 1.65
CA THR A 46 16.19 15.87 0.55
C THR A 46 16.99 14.64 0.13
N ASN A 47 18.23 14.42 0.59
CA ASN A 47 18.93 13.15 0.35
C ASN A 47 18.27 11.95 1.06
N ALA A 48 17.45 12.20 2.08
CA ALA A 48 16.54 11.20 2.64
C ALA A 48 15.55 10.64 1.58
N SER A 49 15.21 11.43 0.54
CA SER A 49 14.33 10.98 -0.55
C SER A 49 14.94 9.89 -1.44
N ARG A 50 16.28 9.88 -1.64
CA ARG A 50 16.97 8.77 -2.32
C ARG A 50 16.88 7.48 -1.53
N CYS A 51 16.95 7.58 -0.20
CA CYS A 51 16.73 6.42 0.67
C CYS A 51 15.26 5.98 0.70
N ASN A 52 14.29 6.88 0.52
CA ASN A 52 12.87 6.50 0.42
C ASN A 52 12.57 5.64 -0.82
N GLN A 53 13.23 5.89 -1.95
CA GLN A 53 13.10 5.02 -3.13
C GLN A 53 13.71 3.62 -2.90
N ARG A 54 14.74 3.52 -2.04
CA ARG A 54 15.48 2.26 -1.78
C ARG A 54 15.01 1.53 -0.53
N CYS A 55 14.19 2.15 0.30
CA CYS A 55 13.58 1.58 1.48
C CYS A 55 12.05 1.64 1.32
N PRO A 56 11.44 0.70 0.58
CA PRO A 56 9.99 0.58 0.56
C PRO A 56 9.46 0.41 1.99
N ARG A 57 8.27 0.94 2.25
CA ARG A 57 7.60 0.73 3.52
C ARG A 57 7.36 -0.77 3.71
N ARG A 58 7.58 -1.27 4.93
CA ARG A 58 7.23 -2.65 5.26
C ARG A 58 5.71 -2.77 5.27
N CYS A 59 5.18 -3.82 4.64
CA CYS A 59 3.76 -4.12 4.64
C CYS A 59 3.24 -4.45 6.04
N GLN A 60 4.07 -5.14 6.85
CA GLN A 60 3.77 -5.42 8.24
C GLN A 60 4.63 -4.54 9.14
N SER A 61 3.97 -3.73 9.97
CA SER A 61 4.64 -2.91 10.98
C SER A 61 3.75 -2.77 12.21
N VAL A 62 4.35 -2.97 13.39
CA VAL A 62 3.69 -2.66 14.68
C VAL A 62 4.04 -1.22 15.04
N ARG A 63 3.01 -0.40 15.30
CA ARG A 63 3.18 1.00 15.69
C ARG A 63 2.60 1.21 17.08
N PHE A 64 3.42 1.74 17.99
CA PHE A 64 2.97 2.19 19.30
C PHE A 64 2.68 3.69 19.23
N ARG A 65 1.47 4.10 19.61
CA ARG A 65 1.10 5.52 19.72
C ARG A 65 1.23 5.94 21.19
N PRO A 66 2.27 6.69 21.58
CA PRO A 66 2.41 7.12 22.96
C PRO A 66 1.42 8.25 23.27
N ILE A 67 0.80 8.17 24.44
CA ILE A 67 0.06 9.29 25.04
C ILE A 67 0.93 9.80 26.20
N LEU A 68 1.24 11.09 26.18
CA LEU A 68 2.11 11.70 27.19
C LEU A 68 1.27 12.31 28.30
N GLU A 69 1.42 11.77 29.51
CA GLU A 69 0.83 12.31 30.73
C GLU A 69 1.97 12.81 31.63
N THR A 70 2.01 14.12 31.86
CA THR A 70 3.01 14.74 32.73
C THR A 70 2.36 15.09 34.06
N ASN A 71 2.82 14.45 35.13
CA ASN A 71 2.45 14.79 36.48
C ASN A 71 3.61 15.50 37.17
N ASN A 72 3.35 16.69 37.72
CA ASN A 72 4.32 17.39 38.55
C ASN A 72 4.41 16.66 39.89
N ILE A 73 5.38 15.75 40.01
CA ILE A 73 5.77 15.18 41.30
C ILE A 73 6.38 16.35 42.08
N GLY A 74 5.75 16.73 43.18
CA GLY A 74 6.03 17.96 43.93
C GLY A 74 7.52 18.21 44.16
N ASN A 75 7.87 19.49 44.24
CA ASN A 75 9.24 19.99 44.32
C ASN A 75 10.04 19.31 45.45
N SER A 76 10.85 18.31 45.09
CA SER A 76 12.00 17.93 45.90
C SER A 76 13.05 19.03 45.69
N GLU A 77 13.14 19.96 46.63
CA GLU A 77 13.92 21.19 46.49
C GLU A 77 15.43 21.00 46.26
N ASN A 78 15.97 19.77 46.22
CA ASN A 78 17.42 19.57 46.12
C ASN A 78 17.92 18.48 45.16
N MET A 79 17.07 17.87 44.32
CA MET A 79 17.58 16.93 43.29
C MET A 79 16.62 16.79 42.09
N PRO A 80 17.09 16.99 40.85
CA PRO A 80 16.26 16.73 39.67
C PRO A 80 16.02 15.23 39.53
N SER A 81 14.85 14.77 39.98
CA SER A 81 14.38 13.40 39.77
C SER A 81 13.24 13.39 38.75
N ALA A 82 13.37 12.59 37.70
CA ALA A 82 12.30 12.32 36.74
C ALA A 82 11.85 10.87 36.87
N TRP A 83 10.54 10.65 37.00
CA TRP A 83 9.94 9.33 36.89
C TRP A 83 9.25 9.21 35.54
N ILE A 84 9.56 8.16 34.78
CA ILE A 84 8.86 7.82 33.53
C ILE A 84 8.22 6.45 33.71
N ASN A 85 6.89 6.38 33.55
CA ASN A 85 6.14 5.12 33.61
C ASN A 85 5.62 4.76 32.21
N PHE A 86 5.90 3.54 31.75
CA PHE A 86 5.38 3.02 30.49
C PHE A 86 4.33 1.95 30.80
N TYR A 87 3.09 2.20 30.40
CA TYR A 87 1.99 1.25 30.58
C TYR A 87 1.06 1.26 29.37
N PHE A 88 0.37 0.15 29.15
CA PHE A 88 -0.70 0.07 28.15
C PHE A 88 -2.02 0.46 28.82
N PRO A 89 -2.72 1.51 28.36
CA PRO A 89 -3.95 1.97 29.00
C PRO A 89 -5.11 0.96 28.83
N SER A 90 -5.10 0.19 27.75
CA SER A 90 -6.03 -0.91 27.49
C SER A 90 -5.31 -2.08 26.81
N MET A 91 -5.94 -3.26 26.80
CA MET A 91 -5.43 -4.45 26.09
C MET A 91 -5.89 -4.52 24.63
N GLU A 92 -6.29 -3.39 24.06
CA GLU A 92 -6.82 -3.32 22.69
C GLU A 92 -5.68 -3.14 21.68
N VAL A 93 -5.79 -3.81 20.54
CA VAL A 93 -4.84 -3.71 19.44
C VAL A 93 -5.59 -3.24 18.20
N GLU A 94 -5.20 -2.07 17.69
CA GLU A 94 -5.69 -1.53 16.41
C GLU A 94 -4.97 -2.24 15.26
N VAL A 95 -5.71 -2.97 14.44
CA VAL A 95 -5.20 -3.65 13.24
C VAL A 95 -5.63 -2.86 12.01
N LEU A 96 -4.66 -2.36 11.25
CA LEU A 96 -4.87 -1.62 10.00
C LEU A 96 -4.38 -2.47 8.83
N GLU A 97 -5.30 -2.88 7.96
CA GLU A 97 -4.99 -3.67 6.76
C GLU A 97 -5.44 -2.92 5.50
N GLU A 98 -4.58 -2.91 4.49
CA GLU A 98 -4.89 -2.38 3.17
C GLU A 98 -5.40 -3.54 2.31
N GLN A 99 -6.63 -3.41 1.80
CA GLN A 99 -7.26 -4.40 0.92
C GLN A 99 -7.50 -3.79 -0.45
N TRP A 100 -7.39 -4.62 -1.50
CA TRP A 100 -7.74 -4.20 -2.86
C TRP A 100 -9.23 -3.92 -2.93
N SER A 101 -9.61 -2.74 -3.42
CA SER A 101 -11.02 -2.39 -3.58
C SER A 101 -11.74 -3.15 -4.69
N TYR A 102 -10.99 -3.82 -5.56
CA TYR A 102 -11.55 -4.51 -6.72
C TYR A 102 -10.65 -5.68 -7.14
N ASP A 103 -11.26 -6.86 -7.28
CA ASP A 103 -10.57 -8.06 -7.75
C ASP A 103 -10.83 -8.32 -9.24
N ILE A 104 -9.92 -9.06 -9.89
CA ILE A 104 -10.03 -9.44 -11.30
C ILE A 104 -11.29 -10.29 -11.53
N LEU A 105 -11.68 -11.11 -10.55
CA LEU A 105 -12.90 -11.90 -10.62
C LEU A 105 -14.15 -11.03 -10.60
N GLU A 106 -14.17 -9.97 -9.80
CA GLU A 106 -15.26 -8.98 -9.77
C GLU A 106 -15.35 -8.27 -11.13
N MET A 107 -14.21 -7.89 -11.70
CA MET A 107 -14.13 -7.33 -13.06
C MET A 107 -14.73 -8.24 -14.12
N LEU A 108 -14.35 -9.50 -14.11
CA LEU A 108 -14.85 -10.48 -15.07
C LEU A 108 -16.33 -10.78 -14.83
N GLY A 109 -16.81 -10.70 -13.59
CA GLY A 109 -18.22 -10.81 -13.26
C GLY A 109 -19.05 -9.69 -13.88
N GLU A 110 -18.62 -8.44 -13.75
CA GLU A 110 -19.33 -7.27 -14.31
C GLU A 110 -19.28 -7.24 -15.85
N LEU A 111 -18.12 -7.55 -16.43
CA LEU A 111 -17.95 -7.68 -17.87
C LEU A 111 -18.75 -8.86 -18.43
N GLY A 112 -18.67 -10.02 -17.78
CA GLY A 112 -19.39 -11.23 -18.17
C GLY A 112 -20.90 -11.06 -18.06
N GLY A 113 -21.38 -10.37 -17.02
CA GLY A 113 -22.80 -10.08 -16.84
C GLY A 113 -23.37 -9.18 -17.94
N SER A 114 -22.68 -8.08 -18.26
CA SER A 114 -23.10 -7.14 -19.31
C SER A 114 -23.03 -7.78 -20.71
N LEU A 115 -21.94 -8.47 -21.04
CA LEU A 115 -21.79 -9.18 -22.32
C LEU A 115 -22.78 -10.35 -22.45
N GLY A 116 -23.03 -11.08 -21.37
CA GLY A 116 -23.97 -12.20 -21.35
C GLY A 116 -25.40 -11.75 -21.66
N ILE A 117 -25.85 -10.63 -21.09
CA ILE A 117 -27.17 -10.05 -21.39
C ILE A 117 -27.26 -9.60 -22.85
N MET A 118 -26.25 -8.89 -23.35
CA MET A 118 -26.22 -8.45 -24.75
C MET A 118 -26.27 -9.62 -25.74
N LEU A 119 -25.50 -10.69 -25.47
CA LEU A 119 -25.52 -11.89 -26.28
C LEU A 119 -26.86 -12.64 -26.18
N GLY A 120 -27.47 -12.67 -24.99
CA GLY A 120 -28.81 -13.24 -24.80
C GLY A 120 -29.87 -12.56 -25.66
N PHE A 121 -29.90 -11.22 -25.69
CA PHE A 121 -30.81 -10.46 -26.55
C PHE A 121 -30.53 -10.67 -28.04
N SER A 122 -29.26 -10.78 -28.42
CA SER A 122 -28.86 -11.07 -29.80
C SER A 122 -29.38 -12.43 -30.27
N LEU A 123 -29.26 -13.48 -29.43
CA LEU A 123 -29.75 -14.82 -29.73
C LEU A 123 -31.28 -14.88 -29.86
N LEU A 124 -32.00 -14.23 -28.95
CA LEU A 124 -33.47 -14.13 -29.03
C LEU A 124 -33.91 -13.44 -30.33
N SER A 125 -33.23 -12.35 -30.70
CA SER A 125 -33.52 -11.64 -31.95
C SER A 125 -33.29 -12.51 -33.19
N ILE A 126 -32.24 -13.34 -33.19
CA ILE A 126 -31.97 -14.29 -34.29
C ILE A 126 -33.06 -15.37 -34.36
N TYR A 127 -33.49 -15.89 -33.20
CA TYR A 127 -34.56 -16.89 -33.14
C TYR A 127 -35.88 -16.36 -33.72
N ASP A 128 -36.27 -15.14 -33.36
CA ASP A 128 -37.49 -14.50 -33.88
C ASP A 128 -37.42 -14.30 -35.40
N LEU A 129 -36.27 -13.87 -35.91
CA LEU A 129 -36.06 -13.72 -37.36
C LEU A 129 -36.17 -15.07 -38.10
N LEU A 130 -35.65 -16.14 -37.52
CA LEU A 130 -35.76 -17.48 -38.10
C LEU A 130 -37.21 -17.97 -38.16
N ASP A 131 -37.99 -17.73 -37.10
CA ASP A 131 -39.39 -18.14 -37.08
C ASP A 131 -40.24 -17.37 -38.11
N VAL A 132 -40.00 -16.07 -38.27
CA VAL A 132 -40.62 -15.26 -39.33
C VAL A 132 -40.21 -15.77 -40.73
N ALA A 133 -38.93 -16.10 -40.93
CA ALA A 133 -38.47 -16.64 -42.22
C ALA A 133 -39.12 -17.99 -42.55
N LEU A 134 -39.20 -18.91 -41.57
CA LEU A 134 -39.81 -20.23 -41.75
C LEU A 134 -41.32 -20.15 -41.98
N SER A 135 -42.03 -19.29 -41.24
CA SER A 135 -43.47 -19.07 -41.43
C SER A 135 -43.78 -18.47 -42.80
N ASN A 136 -42.94 -17.55 -43.30
CA ASN A 136 -43.05 -17.01 -44.66
C ASN A 136 -42.83 -18.08 -45.74
N ILE A 137 -41.80 -18.93 -45.60
CA ILE A 137 -41.54 -20.04 -46.53
C ILE A 137 -42.70 -21.04 -46.54
N ARG A 138 -43.23 -21.40 -45.36
CA ARG A 138 -44.40 -22.30 -45.23
C ARG A 138 -45.65 -21.69 -45.86
N SER A 139 -45.89 -20.40 -45.67
CA SER A 139 -47.04 -19.69 -46.25
C SER A 139 -46.95 -19.61 -47.78
N CYS A 140 -45.76 -19.39 -48.34
CA CYS A 140 -45.50 -19.47 -49.78
C CYS A 140 -45.67 -20.90 -50.33
N ARG A 141 -45.21 -21.92 -49.59
CA ARG A 141 -45.38 -23.33 -49.98
C ARG A 141 -46.87 -23.74 -49.96
N LYS A 142 -47.65 -23.23 -49.01
CA LYS A 142 -49.10 -23.46 -48.92
C LYS A 142 -49.86 -22.77 -50.07
N LYS A 143 -49.47 -21.55 -50.47
CA LYS A 143 -49.99 -20.88 -51.67
C LYS A 143 -49.60 -21.57 -52.99
N ARG A 144 -48.44 -22.21 -53.07
CA ARG A 144 -47.98 -22.94 -54.27
C ARG A 144 -48.68 -24.30 -54.48
N ILE A 145 -49.32 -24.88 -53.46
CA ILE A 145 -50.08 -26.16 -53.57
C ILE A 145 -51.56 -25.92 -53.92
N LEU A 146 -52.05 -24.67 -53.87
CA LEU A 146 -53.35 -24.26 -54.41
C LEU A 146 -53.20 -23.25 -55.57
N PRO A 147 -52.49 -23.56 -56.68
CA PRO A 147 -52.59 -22.77 -57.89
C PRO A 147 -53.78 -23.28 -58.71
N ASN A 148 -54.72 -22.38 -58.99
CA ASN A 148 -55.85 -22.52 -59.92
C ASN A 148 -56.97 -23.51 -59.54
N ARG A 149 -58.03 -22.94 -58.94
CA ARG A 149 -59.39 -23.16 -59.41
C ARG A 149 -60.12 -21.82 -59.44
#